data_AF-A0A8T5NGS0-F1
#
_entry.id   AF-A0A8T5NGS0-F1
#
_cell.length_a   1.000
_cell.length_b   1.000
_cell.length_c   1.000
_cell.angle_alpha   90.00
_cell.angle_beta   90.00
_cell.angle_gamma   90.00
#
_symmetry.space_group_name_H-M   'P 1'
#
loop_
_entity.id
_entity.type
_entity.pdbx_description
1 polymer ?
#
loop_
_entity_poly.entity_id
_entity_poly.type
_entity_poly.pdbx_seq_one_letter_code
_entity_poly.pdbx_strand_id
1 'polypeptide(L)'
;MLRKNVSISDEHLRLLDPLLKKHRGNLSATMREIIDFTGFITENMGSLETAKDLLTEKSHTKDQMLQRIYGVTIPLTMFQWLLMDRKNSLPPINHATQLFATEKEINIYDVESLARMINEELSILNWPVKVAISNEDCNIAFQLTGMDQTINRFTAILISLYLANNQKPYKISKLLLYPVSIYIQVTETSRKEDAMHSIYEYFSENRDSLSIVSDIMQIKA
;
A
#
# COMPACT_ATOMS: atom_id res chain seq x y z
N MET A 1 -37.81 22.72 -26.50
CA MET A 1 -36.59 22.25 -27.20
C MET A 1 -35.86 23.46 -27.76
N LEU A 2 -34.62 23.70 -27.34
CA LEU A 2 -33.78 24.80 -27.85
C LEU A 2 -32.83 24.22 -28.92
N ARG A 3 -32.81 24.79 -30.12
CA ARG A 3 -31.88 24.36 -31.18
C ARG A 3 -30.66 25.28 -31.19
N LYS A 4 -29.47 24.68 -31.06
CA LYS A 4 -28.18 25.34 -31.21
C LYS A 4 -27.40 24.59 -32.29
N ASN A 5 -26.71 25.34 -33.15
CA ASN A 5 -25.84 24.78 -34.17
C ASN A 5 -24.40 24.98 -33.71
N VAL A 6 -23.56 23.96 -33.88
CA VAL A 6 -22.15 24.00 -33.52
C VAL A 6 -21.35 23.33 -34.64
N SER A 7 -20.17 23.86 -34.94
CA SER A 7 -19.26 23.29 -35.93
C SER A 7 -18.19 22.47 -35.22
N ILE A 8 -17.97 21.23 -35.66
CA ILE A 8 -16.99 20.28 -35.10
C ILE A 8 -16.26 19.63 -36.27
N SER A 9 -14.95 19.42 -36.16
CA SER A 9 -14.21 18.70 -37.19
C SER A 9 -14.51 17.20 -37.16
N ASP A 10 -14.36 16.54 -38.30
CA ASP A 10 -14.60 15.09 -38.41
C ASP A 10 -13.70 14.28 -37.45
N GLU A 11 -12.49 14.75 -37.18
CA GLU A 11 -11.57 14.12 -36.23
C GLU A 11 -12.16 14.08 -34.81
N HIS A 12 -12.67 15.21 -34.32
CA HIS A 12 -13.30 15.28 -33.00
C HIS A 12 -14.65 14.54 -32.97
N LEU A 13 -15.36 14.51 -34.10
CA LEU A 13 -16.64 13.79 -34.21
C LEU A 13 -16.45 12.28 -34.11
N ARG A 14 -15.35 11.73 -34.67
CA ARG A 14 -14.99 10.31 -34.55
C ARG A 14 -14.73 9.89 -33.10
N LEU A 15 -14.21 10.77 -32.26
CA LEU A 15 -14.03 10.47 -30.83
C LEU A 15 -15.37 10.20 -30.11
N LEU A 16 -16.47 10.73 -30.66
CA LEU A 16 -17.82 10.54 -30.13
C LEU A 16 -18.51 9.28 -30.65
N ASP A 17 -17.92 8.55 -31.61
CA ASP A 17 -18.53 7.37 -32.25
C ASP A 17 -19.07 6.33 -31.25
N PRO A 18 -18.37 5.99 -30.14
CA PRO A 18 -18.91 5.04 -29.15
C PRO A 18 -20.23 5.53 -28.53
N LEU A 19 -20.29 6.81 -28.17
CA LEU A 19 -21.48 7.42 -27.58
C LEU A 19 -22.58 7.68 -28.61
N LEU A 20 -22.21 8.00 -29.85
CA LEU A 20 -23.15 8.12 -30.96
C LEU A 20 -23.81 6.78 -31.28
N LYS A 21 -23.05 5.68 -31.31
CA LYS A 21 -23.60 4.33 -31.47
C LYS A 21 -24.57 3.98 -30.34
N LYS A 22 -24.22 4.27 -29.08
CA LYS A 22 -25.09 4.10 -27.92
C LYS A 22 -26.43 4.84 -28.09
N HIS A 23 -26.39 6.06 -28.62
CA HIS A 23 -27.57 6.90 -28.88
C HIS A 23 -28.15 6.77 -30.30
N ARG A 24 -27.80 5.70 -31.04
CA ARG A 24 -28.32 5.41 -32.39
C ARG A 24 -28.15 6.59 -33.37
N GLY A 25 -27.02 7.26 -33.31
CA GLY A 25 -26.67 8.41 -34.15
C GLY A 25 -27.24 9.75 -33.69
N ASN A 26 -27.91 9.82 -32.53
CA ASN A 26 -28.46 11.07 -32.01
C ASN A 26 -27.39 11.90 -31.30
N LEU A 27 -26.80 12.85 -32.04
CA LEU A 27 -25.78 13.75 -31.51
C LEU A 27 -26.30 14.61 -30.34
N SER A 28 -27.56 15.03 -30.33
CA SER A 28 -28.10 15.84 -29.23
C SER A 28 -28.22 15.04 -27.93
N ALA A 29 -28.54 13.75 -28.00
CA ALA A 29 -28.57 12.86 -26.85
C ALA A 29 -27.15 12.58 -26.34
N THR A 30 -26.21 12.33 -27.25
CA THR A 30 -24.78 12.20 -26.93
C THR A 30 -24.23 13.44 -26.24
N MET A 31 -24.51 14.65 -26.76
CA MET A 31 -24.05 15.89 -26.16
C MET A 31 -24.65 16.13 -24.77
N ARG A 32 -25.92 15.75 -24.55
CA ARG A 32 -26.53 15.86 -23.22
C ARG A 32 -25.84 14.93 -22.22
N GLU A 33 -25.56 13.68 -22.58
CA GLU A 33 -24.81 12.76 -21.72
C GLU A 33 -23.41 13.29 -21.38
N ILE A 34 -22.71 13.90 -22.34
CA ILE A 34 -21.38 14.50 -22.09
C ILE A 34 -21.48 15.70 -21.14
N ILE A 35 -22.51 16.55 -21.30
CA ILE A 35 -22.75 17.68 -20.42
C ILE A 35 -23.09 17.20 -19.01
N ASP A 36 -23.98 16.21 -18.87
CA ASP A 36 -24.36 15.62 -17.59
C ASP A 36 -23.14 15.01 -16.88
N PHE A 37 -22.29 14.30 -17.64
CA PHE A 37 -21.03 13.76 -17.13
C PHE A 37 -20.06 14.86 -16.69
N THR A 38 -19.89 15.90 -17.50
CA THR A 38 -19.00 17.03 -17.16
C THR A 38 -19.50 17.77 -15.91
N GLY A 39 -20.82 17.95 -15.79
CA GLY A 39 -21.46 18.50 -14.59
C GLY A 39 -21.19 17.65 -13.36
N PHE A 40 -21.42 16.34 -13.44
CA PHE A 40 -21.13 15.38 -12.38
C PHE A 40 -19.66 15.44 -11.94
N ILE A 41 -18.72 15.46 -12.88
CA ILE A 41 -17.29 15.55 -12.57
C ILE A 41 -16.96 16.88 -11.89
N THR A 42 -17.49 18.00 -12.39
CA THR A 42 -17.23 19.33 -11.81
C THR A 42 -17.79 19.44 -10.39
N GLU A 43 -18.98 18.91 -10.13
CA GLU A 43 -19.59 18.90 -8.79
C GLU A 43 -18.80 18.04 -7.78
N ASN A 44 -18.27 16.89 -8.22
CA ASN A 44 -17.62 15.94 -7.32
C ASN A 44 -16.09 16.11 -7.21
N MET A 45 -15.44 16.64 -8.25
CA MET A 45 -13.97 16.76 -8.36
C MET A 45 -13.50 18.20 -8.55
N GLY A 46 -14.40 19.18 -8.53
CA GLY A 46 -14.11 20.61 -8.61
C GLY A 46 -13.83 21.11 -10.03
N SER A 47 -13.01 20.41 -10.80
CA SER A 47 -12.71 20.76 -12.20
C SER A 47 -12.42 19.54 -13.08
N LEU A 48 -12.54 19.73 -14.40
CA LEU A 48 -12.24 18.67 -15.38
C LEU A 48 -10.74 18.40 -15.46
N GLU A 49 -9.90 19.43 -15.30
CA GLU A 49 -8.44 19.34 -15.22
C GLU A 49 -8.02 18.47 -14.03
N THR A 50 -8.55 18.73 -12.83
CA THR A 50 -8.26 17.91 -11.64
C THR A 50 -8.67 16.45 -11.83
N ALA A 51 -9.83 16.21 -12.45
CA ALA A 51 -10.28 14.85 -12.75
C ALA A 51 -9.34 14.14 -13.75
N LYS A 52 -8.88 14.87 -14.76
CA LYS A 52 -7.91 14.36 -15.74
C LYS A 52 -6.59 14.02 -15.07
N ASP A 53 -6.06 14.92 -14.25
CA ASP A 53 -4.79 14.75 -13.53
C ASP A 53 -4.87 13.51 -12.62
N LEU A 54 -5.94 13.37 -11.83
CA LEU A 54 -6.17 12.20 -10.97
C LEU A 54 -6.26 10.87 -11.74
N LEU A 55 -6.83 10.89 -12.95
CA LEU A 55 -6.90 9.69 -13.80
C LEU A 55 -5.54 9.37 -14.43
N THR A 56 -4.81 10.40 -14.88
CA THR A 56 -3.49 10.23 -15.51
C THR A 56 -2.39 9.88 -14.51
N GLU A 57 -2.39 10.45 -13.31
CA GLU A 57 -1.47 10.11 -12.22
C GLU A 57 -1.66 8.66 -11.80
N LYS A 58 -2.91 8.23 -11.57
CA LYS A 58 -3.19 6.83 -11.19
C LYS A 58 -2.78 5.82 -12.26
N SER A 59 -2.81 6.16 -13.54
CA SER A 59 -2.32 5.29 -14.60
C SER A 59 -0.79 5.31 -14.72
N HIS A 60 -0.17 6.50 -14.72
CA HIS A 60 1.29 6.61 -14.91
C HIS A 60 2.07 6.03 -13.73
N THR A 61 1.62 6.23 -12.49
CA THR A 61 2.29 5.66 -11.30
C THR A 61 2.20 4.14 -11.28
N LYS A 62 1.06 3.56 -11.69
CA LYS A 62 0.90 2.10 -11.82
C LYS A 62 1.75 1.53 -12.93
N ASP A 63 1.76 2.16 -14.11
CA ASP A 63 2.50 1.67 -15.27
C ASP A 63 4.02 1.78 -15.08
N GLN A 64 4.52 2.86 -14.45
CA GLN A 64 5.95 3.03 -14.18
C GLN A 64 6.46 2.06 -13.09
N MET A 65 5.64 1.68 -12.11
CA MET A 65 6.00 0.68 -11.09
C MET A 65 5.87 -0.76 -11.57
N LEU A 66 4.85 -1.09 -12.38
CA LEU A 66 4.74 -2.39 -13.06
C LEU A 66 5.95 -2.67 -13.97
N GLN A 67 6.60 -1.64 -14.47
CA GLN A 67 7.86 -1.75 -15.21
C GLN A 67 9.09 -1.94 -14.30
N ARG A 68 9.04 -1.53 -13.02
CA ARG A 68 10.17 -1.61 -12.06
C ARG A 68 10.20 -2.92 -11.30
N ILE A 69 9.02 -3.39 -10.87
CA ILE A 69 8.84 -4.67 -10.21
C ILE A 69 8.16 -5.56 -11.24
N TYR A 70 8.84 -6.62 -11.72
CA TYR A 70 8.17 -7.71 -12.43
C TYR A 70 7.24 -8.41 -11.43
N GLY A 71 6.06 -7.83 -11.24
CA GLY A 71 5.07 -8.26 -10.25
C GLY A 71 4.24 -9.41 -10.80
N VAL A 72 4.16 -10.49 -10.03
CA VAL A 72 3.22 -11.58 -10.30
C VAL A 72 1.96 -11.34 -9.49
N THR A 73 0.80 -11.27 -10.14
CA THR A 73 -0.47 -11.25 -9.43
C THR A 73 -0.82 -12.67 -9.01
N ILE A 74 -1.01 -12.87 -7.72
CA ILE A 74 -1.40 -14.16 -7.13
C ILE A 74 -2.72 -14.02 -6.38
N PRO A 75 -3.64 -15.01 -6.46
CA PRO A 75 -4.84 -15.01 -5.64
C PRO A 75 -4.51 -14.97 -4.15
N LEU A 76 -5.34 -14.27 -3.36
CA LEU A 76 -5.11 -14.04 -1.93
C LEU A 76 -4.85 -15.34 -1.15
N THR A 77 -5.62 -16.39 -1.42
CA THR A 77 -5.49 -17.69 -0.76
C THR A 77 -4.17 -18.39 -1.06
N MET A 78 -3.67 -18.25 -2.30
CA MET A 78 -2.35 -18.76 -2.69
C MET A 78 -1.24 -17.95 -2.02
N PHE A 79 -1.41 -16.64 -1.90
CA PHE A 79 -0.45 -15.79 -1.19
C PHE A 79 -0.38 -16.13 0.30
N GLN A 80 -1.53 -16.28 0.96
CA GLN A 80 -1.61 -16.75 2.35
C GLN A 80 -0.87 -18.08 2.51
N TRP A 81 -1.15 -19.06 1.64
CA TRP A 81 -0.48 -20.35 1.67
C TRP A 81 1.05 -20.25 1.53
N LEU A 82 1.55 -19.43 0.60
CA LEU A 82 2.99 -19.18 0.43
C LEU A 82 3.65 -18.57 1.67
N LEU A 83 2.94 -17.70 2.38
CA LEU A 83 3.45 -17.07 3.61
C LEU A 83 3.39 -18.01 4.82
N MET A 84 2.38 -18.88 4.90
CA MET A 84 2.24 -19.84 5.99
C MET A 84 3.38 -20.86 6.04
N ASP A 85 3.90 -21.28 4.88
CA ASP A 85 5.03 -22.22 4.80
C ASP A 85 6.37 -21.58 5.22
N ARG A 86 6.42 -20.24 5.30
CA ARG A 86 7.62 -19.47 5.64
C ARG A 86 7.57 -18.80 7.01
N LYS A 87 6.77 -19.32 7.95
CA LYS A 87 6.55 -18.71 9.27
C LYS A 87 7.83 -18.26 10.01
N ASN A 88 8.97 -18.92 9.76
CA ASN A 88 10.24 -18.64 10.45
C ASN A 88 11.38 -18.16 9.52
N SER A 89 11.11 -17.96 8.22
CA SER A 89 12.14 -17.53 7.27
C SER A 89 11.93 -16.08 6.90
N LEU A 90 12.87 -15.22 7.28
CA LEU A 90 12.90 -13.85 6.78
C LEU A 90 13.29 -13.83 5.30
N PRO A 91 12.70 -12.95 4.48
CA PRO A 91 13.17 -12.73 3.13
C PRO A 91 14.57 -12.10 3.16
N PRO A 92 15.44 -12.37 2.17
CA PRO A 92 16.73 -11.70 2.10
C PRO A 92 16.55 -10.18 1.97
N ILE A 93 17.34 -9.42 2.73
CA ILE A 93 17.24 -7.95 2.82
C ILE A 93 17.26 -7.25 1.45
N ASN A 94 18.06 -7.76 0.52
CA ASN A 94 18.19 -7.22 -0.83
C ASN A 94 16.90 -7.32 -1.66
N HIS A 95 16.02 -8.27 -1.34
CA HIS A 95 14.71 -8.42 -2.01
C HIS A 95 13.64 -7.62 -1.26
N ALA A 96 13.65 -7.65 0.08
CA ALA A 96 12.68 -6.93 0.90
C ALA A 96 12.75 -5.40 0.70
N THR A 97 13.95 -4.88 0.48
CA THR A 97 14.18 -3.43 0.33
C THR A 97 13.75 -2.89 -1.04
N GLN A 98 13.57 -3.75 -2.06
CA GLN A 98 13.15 -3.33 -3.40
C GLN A 98 11.75 -2.73 -3.41
N LEU A 99 10.88 -3.17 -2.49
CA LEU A 99 9.48 -2.71 -2.41
C LEU A 99 9.37 -1.21 -2.11
N PHE A 100 10.35 -0.65 -1.39
CA PHE A 100 10.33 0.72 -0.88
C PHE A 100 11.55 1.53 -1.36
N ALA A 101 12.29 1.03 -2.36
CA ALA A 101 13.53 1.63 -2.85
C ALA A 101 13.31 2.85 -3.77
N THR A 102 12.07 3.31 -3.93
CA THR A 102 11.66 4.36 -4.85
C THR A 102 12.38 5.69 -4.57
N GLU A 103 12.68 5.99 -3.31
CA GLU A 103 13.39 7.19 -2.91
C GLU A 103 14.59 6.84 -2.02
N LYS A 104 15.80 7.11 -2.52
CA LYS A 104 17.06 6.80 -1.82
C LYS A 104 17.32 7.64 -0.56
N GLU A 105 16.52 8.68 -0.33
CA GLU A 105 16.71 9.65 0.75
C GLU A 105 15.36 10.07 1.36
N ILE A 106 14.58 9.10 1.85
CA ILE A 106 13.40 9.45 2.65
C ILE A 106 13.87 9.86 4.05
N ASN A 107 13.53 11.09 4.45
CA ASN A 107 13.69 11.53 5.82
C ASN A 107 12.67 10.78 6.70
N ILE A 108 13.13 9.80 7.46
CA ILE A 108 12.29 8.94 8.31
C ILE A 108 11.59 9.76 9.43
N TYR A 109 12.07 10.96 9.74
CA TYR A 109 11.39 11.89 10.66
C TYR A 109 10.19 12.61 10.03
N ASP A 110 10.06 12.61 8.70
CA ASP A 110 8.83 13.00 8.02
C ASP A 110 7.85 11.81 7.98
N VAL A 111 7.18 11.65 9.11
CA VAL A 111 6.23 10.58 9.39
C VAL A 111 5.09 10.55 8.36
N GLU A 112 4.62 11.71 7.90
CA GLU A 112 3.51 11.80 6.94
C GLU A 112 3.94 11.33 5.55
N SER A 113 5.10 11.78 5.07
CA SER A 113 5.63 11.34 3.77
C SER A 113 5.98 9.85 3.77
N LEU A 114 6.58 9.35 4.86
CA LEU A 114 6.89 7.92 5.01
C LEU A 114 5.62 7.06 5.02
N ALA A 115 4.59 7.48 5.78
CA ALA A 115 3.33 6.76 5.84
C ALA A 115 2.63 6.76 4.48
N ARG A 116 2.62 7.90 3.78
CA ARG A 116 2.05 8.02 2.44
C ARG A 116 2.77 7.08 1.45
N MET A 117 4.10 7.12 1.39
CA MET A 117 4.90 6.26 0.52
C MET A 117 4.56 4.77 0.76
N ILE A 118 4.62 4.31 2.01
CA ILE A 118 4.37 2.90 2.34
C ILE A 118 2.94 2.51 1.93
N ASN A 119 1.94 3.33 2.23
CA ASN A 119 0.55 3.00 1.87
C ASN A 119 0.30 3.05 0.36
N GLU A 120 0.97 3.93 -0.38
CA GLU A 120 0.90 3.97 -1.85
C GLU A 120 1.46 2.68 -2.45
N GLU A 121 2.63 2.22 -2.01
CA GLU A 121 3.23 0.96 -2.46
C GLU A 121 2.32 -0.24 -2.16
N LEU A 122 1.78 -0.32 -0.94
CA LEU A 122 0.85 -1.39 -0.55
C LEU A 122 -0.46 -1.36 -1.35
N SER A 123 -0.97 -0.17 -1.66
CA SER A 123 -2.16 0.03 -2.48
C SER A 123 -1.95 -0.43 -3.92
N ILE A 124 -0.78 -0.14 -4.51
CA ILE A 124 -0.41 -0.59 -5.85
C ILE A 124 -0.36 -2.12 -5.92
N LEU A 125 0.18 -2.77 -4.88
CA LEU A 125 0.25 -4.23 -4.78
C LEU A 125 -1.11 -4.87 -4.44
N ASN A 126 -2.15 -4.07 -4.21
CA ASN A 126 -3.46 -4.50 -3.71
C ASN A 126 -3.37 -5.30 -2.41
N TRP A 127 -2.39 -5.00 -1.55
CA TRP A 127 -2.27 -5.65 -0.25
C TRP A 127 -3.25 -5.00 0.73
N PRO A 128 -4.10 -5.79 1.42
CA PRO A 128 -5.17 -5.27 2.27
C PRO A 128 -4.65 -4.81 3.66
N VAL A 129 -3.61 -3.98 3.67
CA VAL A 129 -2.93 -3.47 4.87
C VAL A 129 -2.80 -1.96 4.80
N LYS A 130 -3.12 -1.27 5.89
CA LYS A 130 -2.88 0.15 6.08
C LYS A 130 -1.85 0.37 7.17
N VAL A 131 -0.96 1.35 6.99
CA VAL A 131 0.11 1.68 7.93
C VAL A 131 -0.09 3.10 8.43
N ALA A 132 -0.24 3.27 9.74
CA ALA A 132 -0.16 4.56 10.40
C ALA A 132 1.19 4.67 11.11
N ILE A 133 1.80 5.85 11.10
CA ILE A 133 3.09 6.10 11.74
C ILE A 133 2.90 7.25 12.72
N SER A 134 3.46 7.12 13.92
CA SER A 134 3.48 8.15 14.95
C SER A 134 4.90 8.32 15.50
N ASN A 135 5.21 9.51 16.01
CA ASN A 135 6.47 9.81 16.68
C ASN A 135 6.20 9.91 18.18
N GLU A 136 6.86 9.05 18.97
CA GLU A 136 6.72 8.94 20.42
C GLU A 136 8.10 9.06 21.08
N ASP A 137 8.42 10.25 21.63
CA ASP A 137 9.60 10.50 22.48
C ASP A 137 10.91 9.89 21.95
N CYS A 138 11.28 10.27 20.72
CA CYS A 138 12.47 9.78 19.99
C CYS A 138 12.37 8.37 19.40
N ASN A 139 11.21 7.72 19.52
CA ASN A 139 10.90 6.46 18.85
C ASN A 139 9.88 6.70 17.74
N ILE A 140 9.95 5.86 16.71
CA ILE A 140 8.94 5.85 15.65
C ILE A 140 8.08 4.61 15.86
N ALA A 141 6.78 4.81 15.93
CA ALA A 141 5.80 3.76 16.09
C ALA A 141 5.04 3.55 14.79
N PHE A 142 4.94 2.31 14.36
CA PHE A 142 4.23 1.85 13.19
C PHE A 142 3.05 1.00 13.64
N GLN A 143 1.85 1.40 13.25
CA GLN A 143 0.63 0.64 13.45
C GLN A 143 0.12 0.13 12.11
N LEU A 144 0.26 -1.17 11.88
CA LEU A 144 -0.26 -1.85 10.71
C LEU A 144 -1.65 -2.39 11.03
N THR A 145 -2.63 -2.14 10.18
CA THR A 145 -4.00 -2.64 10.34
C THR A 145 -4.46 -3.33 9.07
N GLY A 146 -5.07 -4.50 9.19
CA GLY A 146 -5.53 -5.27 8.05
C GLY A 146 -6.33 -6.49 8.48
N MET A 147 -7.09 -7.05 7.54
CA MET A 147 -8.01 -8.17 7.82
C MET A 147 -7.28 -9.52 7.99
N ASP A 148 -6.05 -9.63 7.48
CA ASP A 148 -5.28 -10.88 7.47
C ASP A 148 -4.01 -10.74 8.31
N GLN A 149 -3.93 -11.51 9.39
CA GLN A 149 -2.78 -11.50 10.31
C GLN A 149 -1.46 -11.93 9.63
N THR A 150 -1.52 -12.89 8.70
CA THR A 150 -0.34 -13.43 8.01
C THR A 150 0.26 -12.37 7.10
N ILE A 151 -0.59 -11.67 6.35
CA ILE A 151 -0.18 -10.58 5.46
C ILE A 151 0.29 -9.38 6.29
N ASN A 152 -0.43 -9.02 7.35
CA ASN A 152 -0.01 -7.96 8.27
C ASN A 152 1.40 -8.23 8.82
N ARG A 153 1.66 -9.47 9.26
CA ARG A 153 2.97 -9.89 9.78
C ARG A 153 4.05 -9.83 8.72
N PHE A 154 3.75 -10.27 7.49
CA PHE A 154 4.70 -10.19 6.39
C PHE A 154 5.04 -8.74 6.04
N THR A 155 4.05 -7.85 5.97
CA THR A 155 4.27 -6.41 5.75
C THR A 155 5.10 -5.79 6.88
N ALA A 156 4.84 -6.16 8.14
CA ALA A 156 5.63 -5.73 9.29
C ALA A 156 7.11 -6.13 9.18
N ILE A 157 7.39 -7.35 8.72
CA ILE A 157 8.75 -7.83 8.45
C ILE A 157 9.42 -6.99 7.36
N LEU A 158 8.74 -6.74 6.24
CA LEU A 158 9.29 -5.98 5.12
C LEU A 158 9.63 -4.54 5.51
N ILE A 159 8.73 -3.86 6.24
CA ILE A 159 8.97 -2.51 6.75
C ILE A 159 10.17 -2.52 7.71
N SER A 160 10.25 -3.50 8.62
CA SER A 160 11.36 -3.59 9.55
C SER A 160 12.71 -3.80 8.83
N LEU A 161 12.74 -4.68 7.82
CA LEU A 161 13.94 -4.92 7.00
C LEU A 161 14.35 -3.68 6.20
N TYR A 162 13.37 -2.94 5.69
CA TYR A 162 13.62 -1.68 5.01
C TYR A 162 14.28 -0.65 5.95
N LEU A 163 13.73 -0.48 7.15
CA LEU A 163 14.26 0.45 8.16
C LEU A 163 15.67 0.05 8.65
N ALA A 164 15.96 -1.26 8.75
CA ALA A 164 17.29 -1.74 9.09
C ALA A 164 18.33 -1.49 7.98
N ASN A 165 17.91 -1.36 6.71
CA ASN A 165 18.83 -1.13 5.59
C ASN A 165 19.20 0.34 5.36
N ASN A 166 18.52 1.28 6.03
CA ASN A 166 18.76 2.71 5.85
C ASN A 166 20.17 3.16 6.26
N GLN A 167 20.56 4.39 5.89
CA GLN A 167 21.85 4.98 6.28
C GLN A 167 22.02 4.99 7.80
N LYS A 168 20.94 5.36 8.50
CA LYS A 168 20.76 5.20 9.95
C LYS A 168 19.88 3.97 10.17
N PRO A 169 20.44 2.84 10.62
CA PRO A 169 19.64 1.64 10.85
C PRO A 169 18.73 1.80 12.07
N TYR A 170 17.55 1.21 12.01
CA TYR A 170 16.61 1.17 13.13
C TYR A 170 16.41 -0.25 13.61
N LYS A 171 16.45 -0.44 14.93
CA LYS A 171 16.13 -1.71 15.60
C LYS A 171 14.73 -1.67 16.20
N ILE A 172 14.10 -2.83 16.34
CA ILE A 172 12.80 -2.96 16.99
C ILE A 172 13.02 -2.87 18.50
N SER A 173 12.40 -1.89 19.14
CA SER A 173 12.39 -1.76 20.60
C SER A 173 11.20 -2.49 21.21
N LYS A 174 10.06 -2.54 20.51
CA LYS A 174 8.84 -3.19 20.97
C LYS A 174 8.02 -3.72 19.80
N LEU A 175 7.48 -4.93 19.94
CA LEU A 175 6.56 -5.53 18.97
C LEU A 175 5.34 -6.07 19.72
N LEU A 176 4.14 -5.63 19.31
CA LEU A 176 2.86 -6.16 19.80
C LEU A 176 2.06 -6.71 18.62
N LEU A 177 1.69 -7.98 18.71
CA LEU A 177 0.94 -8.69 17.68
C LEU A 177 -0.51 -8.83 18.15
N TYR A 178 -1.44 -8.14 17.47
CA TYR A 178 -2.87 -8.32 17.64
C TYR A 178 -3.46 -9.02 16.41
N PRO A 179 -4.65 -9.64 16.51
CA PRO A 179 -5.24 -10.38 15.38
C PRO A 179 -5.43 -9.55 14.10
N VAL A 180 -5.80 -8.26 14.24
CA VAL A 180 -6.10 -7.35 13.12
C VAL A 180 -5.15 -6.15 13.04
N SER A 181 -4.16 -6.10 13.94
CA SER A 181 -3.27 -4.96 14.09
C SER A 181 -1.89 -5.41 14.56
N ILE A 182 -0.83 -4.80 14.04
CA ILE A 182 0.54 -5.01 14.53
C ILE A 182 1.12 -3.65 14.88
N TYR A 183 1.63 -3.52 16.09
CA TYR A 183 2.31 -2.33 16.55
C TYR A 183 3.81 -2.61 16.68
N ILE A 184 4.62 -1.80 16.01
CA ILE A 184 6.08 -1.89 16.00
C ILE A 184 6.63 -0.55 16.45
N GLN A 185 7.46 -0.55 17.48
CA GLN A 185 8.21 0.62 17.90
C GLN A 185 9.68 0.41 17.52
N VAL A 186 10.29 1.41 16.92
CA VAL A 186 11.68 1.35 16.46
C VAL A 186 12.52 2.48 17.03
N THR A 187 13.80 2.17 17.27
CA THR A 187 14.83 3.09 17.77
C THR A 187 16.00 3.14 16.81
N GLU A 188 16.60 4.32 16.65
CA GLU A 188 17.84 4.47 15.88
C GLU A 188 18.98 3.69 16.55
N THR A 189 19.79 3.00 15.75
CA THR A 189 21.00 2.30 16.19
C THR A 189 22.18 2.66 15.30
N SER A 190 23.40 2.50 15.81
CA SER A 190 24.63 2.82 15.08
C SER A 190 25.12 1.67 14.19
N ARG A 191 24.65 0.43 14.41
CA ARG A 191 25.10 -0.77 13.69
C ARG A 191 23.94 -1.49 13.01
N LYS A 192 24.12 -1.82 11.72
CA LYS A 192 23.14 -2.59 10.93
C LYS A 192 22.94 -4.01 11.46
N GLU A 193 23.98 -4.61 12.01
CA GLU A 193 23.92 -5.96 12.60
C GLU A 193 22.95 -6.02 13.78
N ASP A 194 22.98 -5.02 14.67
CA ASP A 194 22.08 -4.94 15.83
C ASP A 194 20.61 -4.78 15.41
N ALA A 195 20.37 -3.99 14.34
CA ALA A 195 19.05 -3.84 13.75
C ALA A 195 18.54 -5.17 13.17
N MET A 196 19.39 -5.89 12.43
CA MET A 196 19.03 -7.19 11.87
C MET A 196 18.80 -8.24 12.95
N HIS A 197 19.67 -8.31 13.96
CA HIS A 197 19.52 -9.23 15.08
C HIS A 197 18.18 -9.02 15.80
N SER A 198 17.80 -7.75 16.04
CA SER A 198 16.50 -7.41 16.62
C SER A 198 15.33 -7.94 15.78
N ILE A 199 15.38 -7.81 14.45
CA ILE A 199 14.33 -8.35 13.56
C ILE A 199 14.25 -9.87 13.68
N TYR A 200 15.40 -10.56 13.67
CA TYR A 200 15.42 -12.01 13.87
C TYR A 200 14.86 -12.37 15.25
N GLU A 201 15.26 -11.73 16.32
CA GLU A 201 14.76 -12.02 17.67
C GLU A 201 13.23 -11.87 17.77
N TYR A 202 12.67 -10.78 17.23
CA TYR A 202 11.24 -10.52 17.33
C TYR A 202 10.37 -11.33 16.36
N PHE A 203 10.89 -11.70 15.19
CA PHE A 203 10.10 -12.38 14.15
C PHE A 203 10.47 -13.85 13.92
N SER A 204 11.67 -14.31 14.31
CA SER A 204 12.16 -15.67 14.05
C SER A 204 12.03 -16.65 15.22
N GLU A 205 11.78 -16.21 16.45
CA GLU A 205 11.68 -17.10 17.61
C GLU A 205 10.27 -17.22 18.23
N ASN A 206 9.68 -18.42 18.06
CA ASN A 206 9.35 -19.37 19.14
C ASN A 206 8.73 -18.86 20.45
N ARG A 207 7.79 -17.90 20.44
CA ARG A 207 6.93 -17.63 21.63
C ARG A 207 5.72 -18.55 21.79
N ASP A 208 5.57 -19.59 20.97
CA ASP A 208 4.47 -20.56 21.12
C ASP A 208 4.72 -21.65 22.19
N SER A 209 5.82 -21.61 22.93
CA SER A 209 6.10 -22.60 24.00
C SER A 209 5.92 -22.09 25.44
N LEU A 210 5.63 -20.79 25.65
CA LEU A 210 5.55 -20.21 27.01
C LEU A 210 4.16 -19.73 27.44
N SER A 211 3.14 -19.75 26.57
CA SER A 211 1.75 -19.43 26.96
C SER A 211 0.86 -20.67 27.12
N ILE A 212 1.21 -21.80 26.50
CA ILE A 212 0.35 -23.01 26.55
C ILE A 212 0.65 -23.89 27.77
N VAL A 213 1.86 -23.82 28.35
CA VAL A 213 2.20 -24.63 29.55
C VAL A 213 1.68 -24.00 30.85
N SER A 214 1.50 -22.67 30.89
CA SER A 214 0.93 -21.97 32.06
C SER A 214 -0.56 -22.25 32.27
N ASP A 215 -1.31 -22.50 31.19
CA ASP A 215 -2.76 -22.75 31.28
C ASP A 215 -3.11 -24.22 31.57
N ILE A 216 -2.19 -25.16 31.33
CA ILE A 216 -2.42 -26.59 31.62
C ILE A 216 -2.11 -26.95 33.10
N MET A 217 -1.40 -26.09 33.82
CA MET A 217 -1.05 -26.32 35.24
C MET A 217 -2.06 -25.74 36.25
N GLN A 218 -3.13 -25.07 35.81
CA GLN A 218 -4.17 -24.54 36.72
C GLN A 218 -5.49 -25.34 36.74
N ILE A 219 -5.61 -26.42 35.97
CA ILE A 219 -6.78 -27.31 36.02
C ILE A 219 -6.40 -28.61 36.75
N LYS A 220 -6.10 -28.48 38.04
CA LYS A 220 -6.18 -29.57 39.03
C LYS A 220 -6.17 -28.95 40.43
N ALA A 221 -7.35 -28.55 40.89
CA ALA A 221 -7.70 -28.42 42.29
C ALA A 221 -9.13 -28.92 42.46
#